data_AF-A0A9D7LF65-F1
#
_entry.id   AF-A0A9D7LF65-F1
#
_cell.length_a   1.000
_cell.length_b   1.000
_cell.length_c   1.000
_cell.angle_alpha   90.00
_cell.angle_beta   90.00
_cell.angle_gamma   90.00
#
_symmetry.space_group_name_H-M   'P 1'
#
loop_
_entity.id
_entity.type
_entity.pdbx_description
1 polymer ?
#
loop_
_entity_poly.entity_id
_entity_poly.type
_entity_poly.pdbx_seq_one_letter_code
_entity_poly.pdbx_strand_id
1 'polypeptide(L)'
;MPRPDATDKLAATAPSSTNRILIGGLIALVSVAVVVALLFIGIGKSNPGSSGTPAITAGSGASAGTGGAAATGGTAPTGATSAPGTANPASNGAVPKGALGFGQAMVVNPQAQGVPTLDVYEDPQCPACALFEGRYGPTVAQLVQNNQVKLVVHTMTFLDMMLRNDSSVRAANGAFCAADQGKFYPYMGAVYAAQPAKEGTGYTDDQLKQFAVSVGVADLATWQTCQQSLTYQAHIAALEDTSEKSGVTGTPTIKINGTVLKLTGNPAELTAAVQAAKG
;
A
#
# COMPACT_ATOMS: atom_id res chain seq x y z
N MET A 1 -17.71 -23.28 3.69
CA MET A 1 -17.08 -23.58 4.99
C MET A 1 -16.80 -22.25 5.67
N PRO A 2 -17.37 -21.94 6.84
CA PRO A 2 -17.05 -20.72 7.57
C PRO A 2 -15.58 -20.76 8.02
N ARG A 3 -14.82 -19.68 7.78
CA ARG A 3 -13.42 -19.56 8.26
C ARG A 3 -13.45 -19.29 9.77
N PRO A 4 -12.61 -19.98 10.58
CA PRO A 4 -12.53 -19.71 12.01
C PRO A 4 -11.83 -18.37 12.29
N ASP A 5 -12.39 -17.64 13.24
CA ASP A 5 -12.02 -16.29 13.66
C ASP A 5 -10.59 -16.26 14.23
N ALA A 6 -9.72 -15.48 13.62
CA ALA A 6 -8.29 -15.39 13.95
C ALA A 6 -7.99 -14.56 15.22
N THR A 7 -9.02 -14.15 15.96
CA THR A 7 -8.92 -13.21 17.08
C THR A 7 -8.48 -13.85 18.39
N ASP A 8 -8.56 -15.18 18.53
CA ASP A 8 -8.44 -15.86 19.83
C ASP A 8 -7.08 -16.51 20.14
N LYS A 9 -6.01 -16.25 19.36
CA LYS A 9 -4.70 -16.91 19.60
C LYS A 9 -3.50 -16.00 19.87
N LEU A 10 -3.69 -14.69 20.09
CA LEU A 10 -2.59 -13.75 20.36
C LEU A 10 -2.44 -13.32 21.82
N ALA A 11 -3.24 -13.85 22.75
CA ALA A 11 -3.27 -13.39 24.15
C ALA A 11 -2.27 -14.06 25.11
N ALA A 12 -1.31 -14.85 24.64
CA ALA A 12 -0.36 -15.51 25.53
C ALA A 12 1.05 -15.56 24.92
N THR A 13 1.91 -14.63 25.34
CA THR A 13 3.32 -14.84 25.78
C THR A 13 4.05 -13.49 25.72
N ALA A 14 4.12 -12.77 26.84
CA ALA A 14 5.04 -11.64 27.01
C ALA A 14 6.31 -12.12 27.73
N PRO A 15 7.53 -11.89 27.20
CA PRO A 15 8.76 -12.09 27.96
C PRO A 15 9.36 -10.78 28.50
N SER A 16 9.92 -10.93 29.69
CA SER A 16 10.55 -9.97 30.59
C SER A 16 11.81 -9.29 30.02
N SER A 17 11.94 -7.99 30.29
CA SER A 17 13.09 -7.14 29.96
C SER A 17 14.28 -7.35 30.89
N THR A 18 15.48 -7.63 30.38
CA THR A 18 16.74 -7.25 31.06
C THR A 18 17.89 -7.09 30.07
N ASN A 19 18.63 -5.99 30.27
CA ASN A 19 19.97 -5.64 29.80
C ASN A 19 20.17 -4.94 28.45
N ARG A 20 20.38 -3.62 28.58
CA ARG A 20 20.90 -2.66 27.62
C ARG A 20 22.43 -2.54 27.79
N ILE A 21 23.03 -1.83 26.82
CA ILE A 21 24.35 -1.14 26.85
C ILE A 21 25.51 -1.99 26.29
N LEU A 22 25.93 -1.71 25.04
CA LEU A 22 27.35 -1.45 24.62
C LEU A 22 27.70 -1.61 23.12
N ILE A 23 26.79 -1.92 22.18
CA ILE A 23 27.19 -2.25 20.78
C ILE A 23 26.56 -1.29 19.75
N GLY A 24 26.90 0.00 19.82
CA GLY A 24 26.37 1.03 18.89
C GLY A 24 27.37 1.65 17.91
N GLY A 25 28.67 1.36 18.03
CA GLY A 25 29.70 2.20 17.39
C GLY A 25 30.39 1.65 16.14
N LEU A 26 30.28 0.37 15.81
CA LEU A 26 31.20 -0.28 14.84
C LEU A 26 30.57 -0.71 13.50
N ILE A 27 29.23 -0.70 13.39
CA ILE A 27 28.54 -1.28 12.21
C ILE A 27 28.41 -0.26 11.05
N ALA A 28 28.48 1.04 11.33
CA ALA A 28 28.22 2.09 10.34
C ALA A 28 29.31 2.27 9.26
N LEU A 29 30.54 1.78 9.48
CA LEU A 29 31.66 2.00 8.54
C LEU A 29 31.91 0.85 7.57
N VAL A 30 31.42 -0.37 7.85
CA VAL A 30 31.70 -1.56 7.02
C VAL A 30 30.73 -1.68 5.84
N SER A 31 29.52 -1.14 5.95
CA SER A 31 28.46 -1.25 4.94
C SER A 31 28.70 -0.38 3.70
N VAL A 32 29.40 0.75 3.81
CA VAL A 32 29.62 1.68 2.69
C VAL A 32 30.64 1.14 1.67
N ALA A 33 31.62 0.34 2.11
CA ALA A 33 32.70 -0.14 1.23
C ALA A 33 32.28 -1.28 0.28
N VAL A 34 31.30 -2.11 0.68
CA VAL A 34 30.89 -3.29 -0.10
C VAL A 34 30.02 -2.93 -1.31
N VAL A 35 29.25 -1.83 -1.22
CA VAL A 35 28.31 -1.42 -2.28
C VAL A 35 29.04 -0.87 -3.51
N VAL A 36 30.22 -0.26 -3.35
CA VAL A 36 30.98 0.32 -4.47
C VAL A 36 31.65 -0.74 -5.34
N ALA A 37 32.00 -1.92 -4.78
CA ALA A 37 32.69 -2.97 -5.50
C ALA A 37 31.78 -3.79 -6.44
N LEU A 38 30.45 -3.83 -6.19
CA LEU A 38 29.50 -4.64 -6.97
C LEU A 38 28.94 -3.93 -8.21
N LEU A 39 29.21 -2.63 -8.39
CA LEU A 39 28.69 -1.83 -9.50
C LEU A 39 29.52 -1.91 -10.81
N PHE A 40 30.65 -2.62 -10.84
CA PHE A 40 31.59 -2.61 -11.98
C PHE A 40 31.74 -3.91 -12.79
N ILE A 41 30.96 -4.97 -12.52
CA ILE A 41 31.05 -6.23 -13.28
C ILE A 41 29.70 -6.54 -13.94
N GLY A 42 29.51 -6.09 -15.19
CA GLY A 42 28.29 -6.43 -15.93
C GLY A 42 28.10 -5.76 -17.29
N ILE A 43 29.13 -5.63 -18.12
CA ILE A 43 28.97 -5.28 -19.55
C ILE A 43 29.43 -6.48 -20.38
N GLY A 44 28.49 -7.11 -21.12
CA GLY A 44 28.83 -8.25 -21.97
C GLY A 44 27.70 -8.76 -22.88
N LYS A 45 27.65 -8.20 -24.10
CA LYS A 45 27.25 -8.79 -25.41
C LYS A 45 25.81 -9.26 -25.68
N SER A 46 25.32 -8.78 -26.82
CA SER A 46 24.05 -9.06 -27.50
C SER A 46 24.20 -9.93 -28.78
N ASN A 47 23.04 -10.39 -29.29
CA ASN A 47 22.65 -10.87 -30.65
C ASN A 47 22.59 -12.41 -30.92
N PRO A 48 21.85 -12.88 -31.96
CA PRO A 48 20.43 -12.63 -32.32
C PRO A 48 19.64 -13.88 -32.82
N GLY A 49 18.31 -13.78 -32.92
CA GLY A 49 17.46 -14.42 -33.96
C GLY A 49 17.00 -15.89 -33.81
N SER A 50 15.69 -16.14 -33.88
CA SER A 50 15.03 -16.77 -35.05
C SER A 50 13.53 -17.05 -34.80
N SER A 51 12.77 -16.92 -35.88
CA SER A 51 11.33 -17.02 -36.12
C SER A 51 10.75 -18.45 -36.07
N GLY A 52 9.45 -18.56 -35.77
CA GLY A 52 8.66 -19.77 -36.06
C GLY A 52 7.19 -19.69 -35.65
N THR A 53 6.30 -19.39 -36.61
CA THR A 53 4.85 -19.71 -36.58
C THR A 53 4.61 -21.19 -36.90
N PRO A 54 3.49 -21.78 -36.48
CA PRO A 54 2.41 -21.99 -37.45
C PRO A 54 0.98 -21.80 -36.89
N ALA A 55 0.05 -21.57 -37.83
CA ALA A 55 -1.39 -21.56 -37.67
C ALA A 55 -2.01 -22.89 -38.10
N ILE A 56 -3.12 -23.31 -37.47
CA ILE A 56 -4.26 -24.07 -38.03
C ILE A 56 -5.46 -23.84 -37.08
N THR A 57 -6.58 -23.20 -37.44
CA THR A 57 -7.74 -23.54 -38.32
C THR A 57 -8.88 -24.31 -37.63
N ALA A 58 -9.97 -23.56 -37.38
CA ALA A 58 -11.40 -23.84 -37.51
C ALA A 58 -12.14 -24.94 -36.72
N GLY A 59 -13.37 -24.60 -36.30
CA GLY A 59 -14.42 -25.55 -35.94
C GLY A 59 -15.63 -24.92 -35.26
N SER A 60 -16.54 -24.36 -36.06
CA SER A 60 -17.85 -23.79 -35.67
C SER A 60 -18.84 -24.81 -35.10
N GLY A 61 -19.82 -24.34 -34.30
CA GLY A 61 -21.02 -25.11 -33.95
C GLY A 61 -22.02 -24.29 -33.14
N ALA A 62 -23.06 -23.79 -33.81
CA ALA A 62 -24.18 -23.03 -33.25
C ALA A 62 -25.37 -23.91 -32.85
N SER A 63 -26.33 -23.32 -32.11
CA SER A 63 -27.81 -23.43 -32.23
C SER A 63 -28.48 -23.51 -30.84
N ALA A 64 -29.18 -22.45 -30.39
CA ALA A 64 -30.63 -22.17 -30.51
C ALA A 64 -31.47 -22.80 -29.38
N GLY A 65 -32.12 -21.98 -28.54
CA GLY A 65 -33.57 -21.69 -28.56
C GLY A 65 -34.17 -22.10 -27.20
N THR A 66 -35.24 -21.58 -26.60
CA THR A 66 -36.37 -20.73 -26.98
C THR A 66 -37.25 -20.47 -25.73
N GLY A 67 -38.03 -19.37 -25.72
CA GLY A 67 -39.27 -19.19 -24.93
C GLY A 67 -39.13 -18.29 -23.68
N GLY A 68 -39.93 -17.26 -23.39
CA GLY A 68 -41.14 -16.72 -24.01
C GLY A 68 -42.16 -16.25 -22.95
N ALA A 69 -42.43 -14.94 -22.89
CA ALA A 69 -43.65 -14.23 -22.40
C ALA A 69 -44.11 -14.38 -20.92
N ALA A 70 -44.86 -13.49 -20.26
CA ALA A 70 -45.16 -12.06 -20.33
C ALA A 70 -45.99 -11.67 -19.07
N ALA A 71 -45.82 -10.43 -18.58
CA ALA A 71 -46.74 -9.49 -17.88
C ALA A 71 -47.69 -9.91 -16.71
N THR A 72 -47.71 -9.12 -15.62
CA THR A 72 -48.75 -8.10 -15.27
C THR A 72 -48.73 -7.64 -13.79
N GLY A 73 -49.01 -6.35 -13.55
CA GLY A 73 -49.54 -5.73 -12.29
C GLY A 73 -48.54 -5.46 -11.16
N GLY A 74 -48.48 -4.32 -10.46
CA GLY A 74 -49.32 -3.13 -10.39
C GLY A 74 -48.79 -2.15 -9.32
N THR A 75 -49.05 -0.85 -9.55
CA THR A 75 -49.31 0.24 -8.57
C THR A 75 -48.18 0.74 -7.63
N ALA A 76 -47.81 2.01 -7.85
CA ALA A 76 -47.07 2.87 -6.93
C ALA A 76 -47.95 3.35 -5.74
N PRO A 77 -47.33 3.88 -4.67
CA PRO A 77 -47.54 5.32 -4.46
C PRO A 77 -46.28 6.12 -4.12
N THR A 78 -46.32 7.37 -4.58
CA THR A 78 -45.64 8.59 -4.11
C THR A 78 -45.60 8.70 -2.59
N GLY A 79 -44.64 9.29 -1.89
CA GLY A 79 -43.42 10.01 -2.24
C GLY A 79 -42.83 10.55 -0.93
N ALA A 80 -41.50 10.67 -0.86
CA ALA A 80 -40.78 11.53 0.09
C ALA A 80 -39.37 11.73 -0.45
N THR A 81 -39.16 12.90 -1.06
CA THR A 81 -37.87 13.37 -1.54
C THR A 81 -36.92 13.56 -0.35
N SER A 82 -35.81 12.84 -0.34
CA SER A 82 -34.63 13.16 0.48
C SER A 82 -33.40 12.88 -0.37
N ALA A 83 -32.55 13.88 -0.49
CA ALA A 83 -31.33 13.86 -1.30
C ALA A 83 -30.39 12.71 -0.90
N PRO A 84 -29.54 12.20 -1.82
CA PRO A 84 -28.57 11.17 -1.49
C PRO A 84 -27.41 11.78 -0.70
N GLY A 85 -27.59 11.92 0.61
CA GLY A 85 -26.50 12.03 1.58
C GLY A 85 -26.06 10.62 1.94
N THR A 86 -24.81 10.31 1.64
CA THR A 86 -24.13 9.03 1.89
C THR A 86 -24.42 8.47 3.28
N ALA A 87 -25.03 7.29 3.32
CA ALA A 87 -25.11 6.48 4.53
C ALA A 87 -23.69 6.18 5.04
N ASN A 88 -23.38 6.65 6.24
CA ASN A 88 -22.22 6.18 7.00
C ASN A 88 -22.68 4.98 7.85
N PRO A 89 -22.34 3.73 7.52
CA PRO A 89 -22.44 2.67 8.50
C PRO A 89 -21.31 2.89 9.50
N ALA A 90 -21.68 3.18 10.74
CA ALA A 90 -20.76 3.31 11.86
C ALA A 90 -19.78 2.12 11.89
N SER A 91 -18.51 2.39 11.62
CA SER A 91 -17.42 1.45 11.77
C SER A 91 -16.84 1.56 13.17
N ASN A 92 -16.82 0.47 13.92
CA ASN A 92 -16.36 0.42 15.32
C ASN A 92 -14.83 0.53 15.51
N GLY A 93 -14.11 1.24 14.63
CA GLY A 93 -12.65 1.36 14.71
C GLY A 93 -12.13 2.78 14.45
N ALA A 94 -10.95 3.09 15.00
CA ALA A 94 -10.30 4.39 14.86
C ALA A 94 -9.93 4.68 13.39
N VAL A 95 -10.03 5.95 12.99
CA VAL A 95 -9.66 6.41 11.64
C VAL A 95 -8.45 7.34 11.78
N PRO A 96 -7.32 7.07 11.10
CA PRO A 96 -6.15 7.93 11.19
C PRO A 96 -6.40 9.27 10.49
N LYS A 97 -5.78 10.34 11.01
CA LYS A 97 -5.92 11.66 10.41
C LYS A 97 -5.38 11.68 8.97
N GLY A 98 -6.24 12.03 8.02
CA GLY A 98 -5.88 12.10 6.60
C GLY A 98 -6.36 10.90 5.77
N ALA A 99 -6.95 9.87 6.40
CA ALA A 99 -7.70 8.85 5.69
C ALA A 99 -9.03 9.40 5.15
N LEU A 100 -9.49 8.86 4.03
CA LEU A 100 -10.79 9.18 3.42
C LEU A 100 -11.99 8.68 4.23
N GLY A 101 -11.76 7.82 5.22
CA GLY A 101 -12.78 7.17 6.04
C GLY A 101 -12.23 5.89 6.67
N PHE A 102 -13.06 5.18 7.43
CA PHE A 102 -12.68 3.87 7.97
C PHE A 102 -12.50 2.84 6.85
N GLY A 103 -11.38 2.10 6.89
CA GLY A 103 -11.02 1.15 5.83
C GLY A 103 -10.76 1.81 4.47
N GLN A 104 -10.41 3.10 4.46
CA GLN A 104 -10.12 3.84 3.24
C GLN A 104 -8.71 4.43 3.26
N ALA A 105 -8.16 4.65 2.08
CA ALA A 105 -6.79 5.10 1.88
C ALA A 105 -6.48 6.49 2.43
N MET A 106 -5.18 6.75 2.57
CA MET A 106 -4.62 8.03 3.01
C MET A 106 -4.46 8.99 1.85
N VAL A 107 -4.87 10.25 2.02
CA VAL A 107 -4.53 11.33 1.08
C VAL A 107 -3.32 12.10 1.61
N VAL A 108 -2.20 12.06 0.89
CA VAL A 108 -0.94 12.68 1.35
C VAL A 108 -0.96 14.20 1.21
N ASN A 109 -1.61 14.71 0.17
CA ASN A 109 -1.68 16.14 -0.15
C ASN A 109 -3.12 16.59 -0.45
N PRO A 110 -3.98 16.70 0.58
CA PRO A 110 -5.41 16.99 0.41
C PRO A 110 -5.71 18.35 -0.25
N GLN A 111 -4.75 19.26 -0.26
CA GLN A 111 -4.86 20.56 -0.95
C GLN A 111 -4.78 20.46 -2.49
N ALA A 112 -4.31 19.34 -3.05
CA ALA A 112 -4.22 19.17 -4.49
C ALA A 112 -5.62 18.91 -5.09
N GLN A 113 -6.11 19.88 -5.88
CA GLN A 113 -7.44 19.85 -6.49
C GLN A 113 -7.35 20.00 -8.02
N GLY A 114 -8.32 19.44 -8.75
CA GLY A 114 -8.38 19.54 -10.21
C GLY A 114 -7.22 18.86 -10.95
N VAL A 115 -6.49 17.97 -10.28
CA VAL A 115 -5.33 17.25 -10.83
C VAL A 115 -5.56 15.74 -10.80
N PRO A 116 -4.80 14.96 -11.60
CA PRO A 116 -4.90 13.51 -11.61
C PRO A 116 -4.70 12.90 -10.22
N THR A 117 -5.46 11.84 -9.93
CA THR A 117 -5.26 11.03 -8.72
C THR A 117 -4.26 9.93 -9.01
N LEU A 118 -3.19 9.87 -8.24
CA LEU A 118 -2.19 8.80 -8.26
C LEU A 118 -2.46 7.89 -7.07
N ASP A 119 -3.03 6.72 -7.33
CA ASP A 119 -3.23 5.69 -6.32
C ASP A 119 -2.02 4.75 -6.28
N VAL A 120 -1.49 4.53 -5.09
CA VAL A 120 -0.33 3.67 -4.82
C VAL A 120 -0.75 2.62 -3.80
N TYR A 121 -0.83 1.36 -4.23
CA TYR A 121 -1.17 0.22 -3.38
C TYR A 121 0.10 -0.53 -3.04
N GLU A 122 0.45 -0.61 -1.77
CA GLU A 122 1.73 -1.15 -1.33
C GLU A 122 1.65 -1.86 0.02
N ASP A 123 2.48 -2.90 0.18
CA ASP A 123 2.66 -3.62 1.44
C ASP A 123 4.05 -3.29 2.03
N PRO A 124 4.16 -2.87 3.31
CA PRO A 124 5.43 -2.50 3.96
C PRO A 124 6.52 -3.57 3.97
N GLN A 125 6.18 -4.85 3.78
CA GLN A 125 7.14 -5.96 3.73
C GLN A 125 7.52 -6.38 2.31
N CYS A 126 6.80 -5.90 1.30
CA CYS A 126 6.98 -6.30 -0.08
C CYS A 126 8.29 -5.74 -0.66
N PRO A 127 9.21 -6.60 -1.14
CA PRO A 127 10.45 -6.15 -1.79
C PRO A 127 10.23 -5.33 -3.06
N ALA A 128 9.18 -5.64 -3.83
CA ALA A 128 8.84 -4.89 -5.03
C ALA A 128 8.33 -3.48 -4.70
N CYS A 129 7.66 -3.28 -3.56
CA CYS A 129 7.26 -1.96 -3.08
C CYS A 129 8.48 -1.13 -2.67
N ALA A 130 9.42 -1.73 -1.92
CA ALA A 130 10.67 -1.05 -1.57
C ALA A 130 11.49 -0.64 -2.81
N LEU A 131 11.52 -1.49 -3.85
CA LEU A 131 12.12 -1.16 -5.14
C LEU A 131 11.40 -0.02 -5.86
N PHE A 132 10.06 0.01 -5.81
CA PHE A 132 9.26 1.11 -6.37
C PHE A 132 9.58 2.41 -5.65
N GLU A 133 9.52 2.44 -4.32
CA GLU A 133 9.78 3.65 -3.53
C GLU A 133 11.22 4.16 -3.72
N GLY A 134 12.21 3.26 -3.74
CA GLY A 134 13.60 3.64 -4.02
C GLY A 134 13.83 4.24 -5.41
N ARG A 135 13.01 3.84 -6.41
CA ARG A 135 13.17 4.26 -7.81
C ARG A 135 12.28 5.43 -8.21
N TYR A 136 11.03 5.43 -7.79
CA TYR A 136 10.00 6.39 -8.16
C TYR A 136 9.65 7.38 -7.04
N GLY A 137 9.96 7.05 -5.78
CA GLY A 137 9.67 7.91 -4.62
C GLY A 137 10.11 9.37 -4.81
N PRO A 138 11.33 9.67 -5.28
CA PRO A 138 11.74 11.06 -5.56
C PRO A 138 10.86 11.77 -6.60
N THR A 139 10.41 11.06 -7.64
CA THR A 139 9.51 11.61 -8.66
C THR A 139 8.10 11.82 -8.09
N VAL A 140 7.57 10.86 -7.35
CA VAL A 140 6.28 10.99 -6.64
C VAL A 140 6.31 12.18 -5.69
N ALA A 141 7.36 12.32 -4.88
CA ALA A 141 7.54 13.43 -3.96
C ALA A 141 7.55 14.78 -4.69
N GLN A 142 8.26 14.89 -5.82
CA GLN A 142 8.28 16.12 -6.62
C GLN A 142 6.89 16.45 -7.20
N LEU A 143 6.17 15.46 -7.73
CA LEU A 143 4.81 15.65 -8.26
C LEU A 143 3.83 16.09 -7.16
N VAL A 144 3.96 15.54 -5.96
CA VAL A 144 3.17 15.91 -4.78
C VAL A 144 3.49 17.33 -4.32
N GLN A 145 4.76 17.69 -4.20
CA GLN A 145 5.22 19.03 -3.81
C GLN A 145 4.73 20.10 -4.78
N ASN A 146 4.72 19.80 -6.08
CA ASN A 146 4.23 20.70 -7.12
C ASN A 146 2.70 20.68 -7.26
N ASN A 147 1.97 19.94 -6.42
CA ASN A 147 0.53 19.70 -6.52
C ASN A 147 0.10 19.25 -7.93
N GLN A 148 0.93 18.48 -8.64
CA GLN A 148 0.63 17.98 -10.00
C GLN A 148 -0.19 16.68 -9.97
N VAL A 149 -0.24 16.01 -8.83
CA VAL A 149 -1.08 14.85 -8.55
C VAL A 149 -1.68 14.98 -7.16
N LYS A 150 -2.84 14.36 -6.94
CA LYS A 150 -3.32 13.99 -5.61
C LYS A 150 -2.85 12.57 -5.32
N LEU A 151 -1.92 12.41 -4.38
CA LEU A 151 -1.40 11.09 -3.99
C LEU A 151 -2.31 10.44 -2.96
N VAL A 152 -2.78 9.24 -3.28
CA VAL A 152 -3.62 8.40 -2.42
C VAL A 152 -2.90 7.07 -2.18
N VAL A 153 -2.57 6.78 -0.92
CA VAL A 153 -1.80 5.59 -0.54
C VAL A 153 -2.72 4.56 0.13
N HIS A 154 -2.77 3.37 -0.46
CA HIS A 154 -3.53 2.21 0.01
C HIS A 154 -2.55 1.21 0.62
N THR A 155 -2.41 1.22 1.94
CA THR A 155 -1.52 0.29 2.64
C THR A 155 -2.17 -1.09 2.74
N MET A 156 -1.50 -2.08 2.16
CA MET A 156 -1.90 -3.49 2.15
C MET A 156 -1.06 -4.30 3.15
N THR A 157 -1.60 -5.44 3.57
CA THR A 157 -0.99 -6.31 4.59
C THR A 157 -1.18 -7.82 4.34
N PHE A 158 -1.61 -8.25 3.15
CA PHE A 158 -1.81 -9.68 2.85
C PHE A 158 -0.55 -10.55 3.05
N LEU A 159 0.65 -9.96 2.98
CA LEU A 159 1.89 -10.70 3.21
C LEU A 159 2.01 -11.23 4.64
N ASP A 160 1.38 -10.59 5.63
CA ASP A 160 1.34 -11.10 7.02
C ASP A 160 0.76 -12.52 7.07
N MET A 161 -0.35 -12.75 6.36
CA MET A 161 -0.98 -14.07 6.28
C MET A 161 -0.10 -15.07 5.52
N MET A 162 0.51 -14.65 4.40
CA MET A 162 1.33 -15.54 3.56
C MET A 162 2.64 -15.95 4.24
N LEU A 163 3.26 -15.04 4.97
CA LEU A 163 4.55 -15.21 5.63
C LEU A 163 4.41 -15.63 7.10
N ARG A 164 3.18 -15.67 7.62
CA ARG A 164 2.85 -16.04 9.01
C ARG A 164 3.54 -15.13 10.04
N ASN A 165 3.47 -13.83 9.80
CA ASN A 165 3.96 -12.79 10.69
C ASN A 165 2.94 -11.63 10.79
N ASP A 166 3.32 -10.52 11.40
CA ASP A 166 2.46 -9.34 11.63
C ASP A 166 3.16 -8.02 11.24
N SER A 167 4.23 -8.12 10.45
CA SER A 167 5.12 -6.99 10.25
C SER A 167 4.55 -5.93 9.30
N SER A 168 3.62 -6.27 8.41
CA SER A 168 2.95 -5.30 7.53
C SER A 168 1.97 -4.48 8.35
N VAL A 169 1.11 -5.13 9.14
CA VAL A 169 0.18 -4.46 10.07
C VAL A 169 0.95 -3.59 11.07
N ARG A 170 2.04 -4.08 11.67
CA ARG A 170 2.82 -3.29 12.64
C ARG A 170 3.48 -2.06 12.01
N ALA A 171 4.00 -2.18 10.79
CA ALA A 171 4.57 -1.04 10.06
C ALA A 171 3.49 -0.03 9.62
N ALA A 172 2.36 -0.53 9.09
CA ALA A 172 1.21 0.28 8.69
C ALA A 172 0.62 1.06 9.88
N ASN A 173 0.45 0.39 11.03
CA ASN A 173 -0.04 1.05 12.25
C ASN A 173 0.91 2.17 12.67
N GLY A 174 2.23 1.95 12.61
CA GLY A 174 3.21 2.99 12.95
C GLY A 174 3.12 4.21 12.03
N ALA A 175 2.86 3.99 10.75
CA ALA A 175 2.63 5.06 9.77
C ALA A 175 1.32 5.82 10.08
N PHE A 176 0.25 5.12 10.45
CA PHE A 176 -1.03 5.73 10.82
C PHE A 176 -0.96 6.50 12.15
N CYS A 177 -0.24 5.99 13.15
CA CYS A 177 0.08 6.75 14.37
C CYS A 177 0.90 8.01 14.05
N ALA A 178 1.80 7.95 13.07
CA ALA A 178 2.55 9.11 12.61
C ALA A 178 1.67 10.08 11.78
N ALA A 179 0.61 9.59 11.13
CA ALA A 179 -0.34 10.38 10.35
C ALA A 179 -1.07 11.42 11.20
N ASP A 180 -1.42 11.07 12.43
CA ASP A 180 -2.05 12.00 13.39
C ASP A 180 -1.20 13.25 13.67
N GLN A 181 0.12 13.13 13.45
CA GLN A 181 1.10 14.20 13.59
C GLN A 181 1.63 14.71 12.24
N GLY A 182 0.96 14.37 11.13
CA GLY A 182 1.30 14.81 9.78
C GLY A 182 2.54 14.14 9.19
N LYS A 183 2.93 12.97 9.70
CA LYS A 183 4.17 12.27 9.34
C LYS A 183 3.96 10.92 8.63
N PHE A 184 2.77 10.67 8.08
CA PHE A 184 2.43 9.42 7.38
C PHE A 184 3.42 9.06 6.26
N TYR A 185 3.51 9.88 5.21
CA TYR A 185 4.29 9.56 4.02
C TYR A 185 5.80 9.51 4.29
N PRO A 186 6.39 10.45 5.06
CA PRO A 186 7.78 10.32 5.50
C PRO A 186 8.06 9.03 6.29
N TYR A 187 7.14 8.62 7.19
CA TYR A 187 7.30 7.40 7.98
C TYR A 187 7.30 6.16 7.06
N MET A 188 6.37 6.07 6.10
CA MET A 188 6.36 5.00 5.11
C MET A 188 7.66 4.95 4.30
N GLY A 189 8.19 6.11 3.88
CA GLY A 189 9.49 6.19 3.22
C GLY A 189 10.63 5.64 4.09
N ALA A 190 10.64 5.93 5.40
CA ALA A 190 11.63 5.39 6.34
C ALA A 190 11.50 3.86 6.51
N VAL A 191 10.27 3.33 6.53
CA VAL A 191 9.99 1.89 6.56
C VAL A 191 10.58 1.20 5.34
N TYR A 192 10.27 1.68 4.12
CA TYR A 192 10.78 1.07 2.89
C TYR A 192 12.30 1.18 2.74
N ALA A 193 12.88 2.33 3.11
CA ALA A 193 14.32 2.54 3.08
C ALA A 193 15.09 1.60 4.04
N ALA A 194 14.43 1.12 5.10
CA ALA A 194 15.00 0.22 6.09
C ALA A 194 14.46 -1.21 6.00
N GLN A 195 13.78 -1.57 4.91
CA GLN A 195 13.20 -2.90 4.75
C GLN A 195 14.29 -3.98 4.83
N PRO A 196 14.11 -5.04 5.65
CA PRO A 196 15.08 -6.12 5.73
C PRO A 196 15.31 -6.78 4.37
N ALA A 197 16.57 -7.15 4.08
CA ALA A 197 16.93 -7.81 2.82
C ALA A 197 16.20 -9.14 2.59
N LYS A 198 15.80 -9.82 3.67
CA LYS A 198 14.99 -11.04 3.60
C LYS A 198 13.55 -10.72 3.96
N GLU A 199 12.66 -10.87 2.98
CA GLU A 199 11.21 -10.78 3.15
C GLU A 199 10.72 -11.67 4.30
N GLY A 200 9.77 -11.16 5.07
CA GLY A 200 9.20 -11.85 6.24
C GLY A 200 10.01 -11.71 7.53
N THR A 201 11.23 -11.15 7.50
CA THR A 201 12.00 -10.84 8.72
C THR A 201 11.29 -9.78 9.57
N GLY A 202 10.68 -8.80 8.89
CA GLY A 202 9.93 -7.72 9.51
C GLY A 202 10.78 -6.74 10.33
N TYR A 203 10.10 -5.92 11.13
CA TYR A 203 10.71 -4.84 11.91
C TYR A 203 10.58 -5.07 13.42
N THR A 204 11.62 -4.77 14.18
CA THR A 204 11.54 -4.74 15.65
C THR A 204 10.78 -3.49 16.13
N ASP A 205 10.26 -3.52 17.36
CA ASP A 205 9.61 -2.33 17.97
C ASP A 205 10.54 -1.12 18.01
N ASP A 206 11.82 -1.36 18.31
CA ASP A 206 12.84 -0.31 18.31
C ASP A 206 13.04 0.28 16.92
N GLN A 207 13.07 -0.53 15.86
CA GLN A 207 13.16 -0.02 14.49
C GLN A 207 11.95 0.84 14.11
N LEU A 208 10.74 0.37 14.40
CA LEU A 208 9.51 1.14 14.14
C LEU A 208 9.53 2.49 14.88
N LYS A 209 9.98 2.49 16.13
CA LYS A 209 10.18 3.74 16.89
C LYS A 209 11.24 4.65 16.27
N GLN A 210 12.36 4.10 15.80
CA GLN A 210 13.40 4.90 15.15
C GLN A 210 12.91 5.54 13.86
N PHE A 211 11.97 4.91 13.13
CA PHE A 211 11.35 5.55 11.96
C PHE A 211 10.51 6.77 12.36
N ALA A 212 9.76 6.71 13.47
CA ALA A 212 9.03 7.87 13.99
C ALA A 212 9.99 9.01 14.40
N VAL A 213 11.10 8.66 15.06
CA VAL A 213 12.15 9.62 15.43
C VAL A 213 12.76 10.28 14.19
N SER A 214 13.13 9.50 13.18
CA SER A 214 13.85 10.01 12.00
C SER A 214 13.03 11.00 11.16
N VAL A 215 11.70 10.89 11.20
CA VAL A 215 10.79 11.79 10.45
C VAL A 215 10.27 12.97 11.28
N GLY A 216 10.70 13.06 12.54
CA GLY A 216 10.37 14.13 13.45
C GLY A 216 8.92 14.09 13.93
N VAL A 217 8.42 12.90 14.31
CA VAL A 217 7.20 12.79 15.13
C VAL A 217 7.44 13.53 16.44
N ALA A 218 6.63 14.54 16.75
CA ALA A 218 6.88 15.46 17.86
C ALA A 218 6.54 14.84 19.22
N ASP A 219 5.39 14.17 19.30
CA ASP A 219 4.94 13.46 20.49
C ASP A 219 5.14 11.94 20.31
N LEU A 220 6.37 11.50 20.63
CA LEU A 220 6.74 10.08 20.58
C LEU A 220 6.04 9.24 21.64
N ALA A 221 5.57 9.83 22.74
CA ALA A 221 4.87 9.09 23.79
C ALA A 221 3.48 8.67 23.30
N THR A 222 2.72 9.62 22.73
CA THR A 222 1.43 9.32 22.09
C THR A 222 1.59 8.35 20.93
N TRP A 223 2.62 8.55 20.08
CA TRP A 223 2.92 7.60 19.01
C TRP A 223 3.21 6.20 19.54
N GLN A 224 4.01 6.07 20.62
CA GLN A 224 4.37 4.78 21.21
C GLN A 224 3.15 4.05 21.77
N THR A 225 2.24 4.76 22.45
CA THR A 225 1.00 4.17 22.95
C THR A 225 0.13 3.69 21.80
N CYS A 226 -0.06 4.51 20.77
CA CYS A 226 -0.79 4.12 19.56
C CYS A 226 -0.17 2.89 18.87
N GLN A 227 1.16 2.82 18.83
CA GLN A 227 1.88 1.70 18.23
C GLN A 227 1.71 0.40 19.01
N GLN A 228 1.87 0.44 20.34
CA GLN A 228 1.78 -0.74 21.19
C GLN A 228 0.35 -1.29 21.29
N SER A 229 -0.65 -0.41 21.21
CA SER A 229 -2.06 -0.81 21.24
C SER A 229 -2.60 -1.24 19.87
N LEU A 230 -1.79 -1.18 18.80
CA LEU A 230 -2.24 -1.41 17.42
C LEU A 230 -3.55 -0.67 17.10
N THR A 231 -3.62 0.60 17.48
CA THR A 231 -4.84 1.43 17.46
C THR A 231 -5.61 1.38 16.13
N TYR A 232 -4.91 1.23 15.01
CA TYR A 232 -5.49 1.24 13.67
C TYR A 232 -5.63 -0.15 13.04
N GLN A 233 -5.43 -1.25 13.77
CA GLN A 233 -5.51 -2.61 13.23
C GLN A 233 -6.84 -2.89 12.51
N ALA A 234 -7.97 -2.49 13.12
CA ALA A 234 -9.29 -2.68 12.50
C ALA A 234 -9.45 -1.86 11.21
N HIS A 235 -8.89 -0.66 11.16
CA HIS A 235 -8.88 0.16 9.95
C HIS A 235 -8.00 -0.46 8.86
N ILE A 236 -6.82 -0.97 9.21
CA ILE A 236 -5.89 -1.65 8.28
C ILE A 236 -6.57 -2.87 7.65
N ALA A 237 -7.21 -3.71 8.45
CA ALA A 237 -7.94 -4.89 7.96
C ALA A 237 -9.08 -4.50 6.99
N ALA A 238 -9.84 -3.45 7.32
CA ALA A 238 -10.89 -2.95 6.43
C ALA A 238 -10.35 -2.30 5.15
N LEU A 239 -9.16 -1.71 5.20
CA LEU A 239 -8.47 -1.13 4.05
C LEU A 239 -7.97 -2.20 3.09
N GLU A 240 -7.41 -3.29 3.61
CA GLU A 240 -7.07 -4.49 2.83
C GLU A 240 -8.30 -5.01 2.07
N ASP A 241 -9.38 -5.30 2.80
CA ASP A 241 -10.65 -5.78 2.23
C ASP A 241 -11.20 -4.86 1.13
N THR A 242 -11.12 -3.55 1.33
CA THR A 242 -11.59 -2.56 0.35
C THR A 242 -10.69 -2.56 -0.89
N SER A 243 -9.38 -2.65 -0.70
CA SER A 243 -8.40 -2.69 -1.78
C SER A 243 -8.58 -3.93 -2.65
N GLU A 244 -8.74 -5.11 -2.03
CA GLU A 244 -9.02 -6.36 -2.73
C GLU A 244 -10.33 -6.30 -3.53
N LYS A 245 -11.42 -5.77 -2.93
CA LYS A 245 -12.71 -5.57 -3.61
C LYS A 245 -12.63 -4.60 -4.78
N SER A 246 -11.64 -3.70 -4.79
CA SER A 246 -11.35 -2.81 -5.92
C SER A 246 -10.57 -3.49 -7.07
N GLY A 247 -10.33 -4.80 -6.97
CA GLY A 247 -9.65 -5.61 -7.97
C GLY A 247 -8.12 -5.58 -7.88
N VAL A 248 -7.55 -5.09 -6.77
CA VAL A 248 -6.10 -5.12 -6.54
C VAL A 248 -5.73 -6.44 -5.87
N THR A 249 -4.90 -7.23 -6.54
CA THR A 249 -4.50 -8.57 -6.09
C THR A 249 -2.99 -8.72 -5.86
N GLY A 250 -2.24 -7.61 -5.92
CA GLY A 250 -0.80 -7.62 -5.73
C GLY A 250 -0.22 -6.22 -5.61
N THR A 251 0.99 -6.17 -5.05
CA THR A 251 1.72 -4.93 -4.77
C THR A 251 3.13 -4.96 -5.38
N PRO A 252 3.67 -3.79 -5.79
CA PRO A 252 2.97 -2.52 -5.90
C PRO A 252 1.94 -2.54 -7.05
N THR A 253 0.78 -1.91 -6.84
CA THR A 253 -0.14 -1.56 -7.94
C THR A 253 -0.25 -0.05 -7.99
N ILE A 254 0.05 0.54 -9.15
CA ILE A 254 0.01 1.99 -9.36
C ILE A 254 -1.14 2.29 -10.32
N LYS A 255 -2.02 3.23 -9.97
CA LYS A 255 -3.09 3.69 -10.86
C LYS A 255 -3.04 5.20 -11.02
N ILE A 256 -3.39 5.69 -12.20
CA ILE A 256 -3.69 7.10 -12.44
C ILE A 256 -5.13 7.25 -12.90
N ASN A 257 -5.91 8.07 -12.19
CA ASN A 257 -7.36 8.22 -12.42
C ASN A 257 -8.08 6.86 -12.54
N GLY A 258 -7.74 5.92 -11.65
CA GLY A 258 -8.29 4.56 -11.64
C GLY A 258 -7.75 3.60 -12.69
N THR A 259 -6.92 4.05 -13.63
CA THR A 259 -6.30 3.19 -14.66
C THR A 259 -4.93 2.70 -14.22
N VAL A 260 -4.69 1.38 -14.27
CA VAL A 260 -3.39 0.79 -13.89
C VAL A 260 -2.28 1.29 -14.82
N LEU A 261 -1.20 1.78 -14.21
CA LEU A 261 0.03 2.17 -14.89
C LEU A 261 1.03 1.02 -14.92
N LYS A 262 1.56 0.74 -16.10
CA LYS A 262 2.67 -0.21 -16.29
C LYS A 262 3.97 0.57 -16.40
N LEU A 263 4.79 0.50 -15.36
CA LEU A 263 6.08 1.17 -15.28
C LEU A 263 7.21 0.16 -15.59
N THR A 264 8.21 0.56 -16.37
CA THR A 264 9.28 -0.32 -16.86
C THR A 264 10.61 -0.17 -16.12
N GLY A 265 10.67 0.79 -15.20
CA GLY A 265 11.88 1.14 -14.46
C GLY A 265 12.40 2.55 -14.75
N ASN A 266 11.73 3.33 -15.61
CA ASN A 266 12.09 4.70 -15.94
C ASN A 266 11.15 5.70 -15.23
N PRO A 267 11.62 6.48 -14.23
CA PRO A 267 10.79 7.47 -13.53
C PRO A 267 10.14 8.54 -14.41
N ALA A 268 10.71 8.82 -15.59
CA ALA A 268 10.11 9.75 -16.55
C ALA A 268 8.74 9.28 -17.06
N GLU A 269 8.47 7.97 -17.08
CA GLU A 269 7.18 7.40 -17.48
C GLU A 269 6.05 7.85 -16.56
N LEU A 270 6.31 7.92 -15.25
CA LEU A 270 5.33 8.40 -14.28
C LEU A 270 5.00 9.88 -14.53
N THR A 271 6.02 10.71 -14.77
CA THR A 271 5.81 12.13 -15.10
C THR A 271 5.00 12.29 -16.38
N ALA A 272 5.34 11.52 -17.43
CA ALA A 272 4.63 11.55 -18.71
C ALA A 272 3.16 11.11 -18.55
N ALA A 273 2.91 10.04 -17.80
CA ALA A 273 1.55 9.58 -17.49
C ALA A 273 0.73 10.65 -16.76
N VAL A 274 1.35 11.34 -15.79
CA VAL A 274 0.69 12.46 -15.09
C VAL A 274 0.34 13.60 -16.02
N GLN A 275 1.23 14.00 -16.94
CA GLN A 275 0.90 15.06 -17.89
C GLN A 275 -0.21 14.63 -18.85
N ALA A 276 -0.17 13.39 -19.35
CA ALA A 276 -1.22 12.86 -20.22
C ALA A 276 -2.60 12.78 -19.53
N ALA A 277 -2.63 12.57 -18.21
CA ALA A 277 -3.87 12.46 -17.44
C ALA A 277 -4.52 13.81 -17.09
N LYS A 278 -3.85 14.94 -17.33
CA LYS A 278 -4.38 16.29 -17.05
C LYS A 278 -5.41 16.77 -18.08
N GLY A 279 -5.47 16.14 -19.25
CA GLY A 279 -6.26 16.61 -20.40
C GLY A 279 -5.42 17.42 -21.36
#